data_AF-A0A1J8PGH7-F1
#
_entry.id   AF-A0A1J8PGH7-F1
#
_cell.length_a   1.000
_cell.length_b   1.000
_cell.length_c   1.000
_cell.angle_alpha   90.00
_cell.angle_beta   90.00
_cell.angle_gamma   90.00
#
_symmetry.space_group_name_H-M   'P 1'
#
loop_
_entity.id
_entity.type
_entity.pdbx_description
1 polymer ?
#
loop_
_entity_poly.entity_id
_entity_poly.type
_entity_poly.pdbx_seq_one_letter_code
_entity_poly.pdbx_strand_id
1 'polypeptide(L)'
;MQQAVFEYYPTAQAVHRFVHRDKDRQFPKACIEKFKISLNSFAEVQLKQDERVWLQDKCNYFKPNYLDYLQSYRFKPEQVTICTLLAVLELIQRRSLSTLFRLPMILPWAASGLKQEGCG
;
A
#
# COMPACT_ATOMS: atom_id res chain seq x y z
N MET A 1 5.00 5.73 -12.06
CA MET A 1 3.55 5.70 -12.36
C MET A 1 2.75 6.75 -11.58
N GLN A 2 2.89 6.88 -10.26
CA GLN A 2 2.07 7.82 -9.47
C GLN A 2 2.19 9.28 -9.92
N GLN A 3 3.39 9.79 -10.27
CA GLN A 3 3.53 11.14 -10.82
C GLN A 3 2.69 11.36 -12.10
N ALA A 4 2.66 10.38 -13.00
CA ALA A 4 1.87 10.49 -14.23
C ALA A 4 0.36 10.49 -13.92
N VAL A 5 -0.10 9.68 -12.97
CA VAL A 5 -1.51 9.68 -12.55
C VAL A 5 -1.89 11.00 -11.88
N PHE A 6 -0.99 11.54 -11.04
CA PHE A 6 -1.16 12.84 -10.40
C PHE A 6 -1.33 13.96 -11.44
N GLU A 7 -0.55 13.93 -12.51
CA GLU A 7 -0.53 14.98 -13.53
C GLU A 7 -1.66 14.85 -14.55
N TYR A 8 -1.87 13.66 -15.11
CA TYR A 8 -2.81 13.47 -16.22
C TYR A 8 -4.22 13.08 -15.77
N TYR A 9 -4.39 12.53 -14.57
CA TYR A 9 -5.67 11.98 -14.10
C TYR A 9 -6.02 12.38 -12.65
N PRO A 10 -6.05 13.68 -12.32
CA PRO A 10 -6.25 14.16 -10.95
C PRO A 10 -7.63 13.83 -10.37
N THR A 11 -8.66 13.69 -11.23
CA THR A 11 -10.05 13.41 -10.83
C THR A 11 -10.44 11.95 -10.97
N ALA A 12 -9.57 11.11 -11.55
CA ALA A 12 -9.87 9.70 -11.72
C ALA A 12 -10.05 9.01 -10.37
N GLN A 13 -10.91 7.98 -10.33
CA GLN A 13 -11.10 7.15 -9.16
C GLN A 13 -10.81 5.70 -9.57
N ALA A 14 -10.01 5.02 -8.77
CA ALA A 14 -9.66 3.62 -8.96
C ALA A 14 -10.08 2.82 -7.73
N VAL A 15 -10.37 1.54 -7.92
CA VAL A 15 -10.63 0.59 -6.84
C VAL A 15 -9.72 -0.62 -7.06
N HIS A 16 -9.01 -1.04 -6.02
CA HIS A 16 -8.03 -2.13 -6.12
C HIS A 16 -8.45 -3.35 -5.32
N ARG A 17 -8.99 -4.37 -5.99
CA ARG A 17 -9.33 -5.63 -5.30
C ARG A 17 -8.10 -6.52 -5.14
N PHE A 18 -7.82 -6.97 -3.91
CA PHE A 18 -6.88 -8.07 -3.71
C PHE A 18 -7.61 -9.39 -3.94
N VAL A 19 -7.00 -10.25 -4.74
CA VAL A 19 -7.54 -11.58 -5.07
C VAL A 19 -6.50 -12.60 -4.67
N HIS A 20 -6.86 -13.47 -3.72
CA HIS A 20 -6.02 -14.61 -3.39
C HIS A 20 -6.11 -15.63 -4.53
N ARG A 21 -4.97 -15.92 -5.17
CA ARG A 21 -4.93 -16.77 -6.37
C ARG A 21 -5.15 -18.25 -6.05
N ASP A 22 -4.71 -18.67 -4.86
CA ASP A 22 -4.93 -20.01 -4.33
C ASP A 22 -6.28 -20.03 -3.60
N LYS A 23 -7.28 -20.69 -4.17
CA LYS A 23 -8.64 -20.69 -3.60
C LYS A 23 -8.79 -21.69 -2.44
N ASP A 24 -7.86 -22.63 -2.32
CA ASP A 24 -7.93 -23.73 -1.36
C ASP A 24 -7.35 -23.33 0.00
N ARG A 25 -6.49 -22.30 0.02
CA ARG A 25 -5.90 -21.76 1.23
C ARG A 25 -6.59 -20.48 1.70
N GLN A 26 -7.16 -20.54 2.90
CA GLN A 26 -7.72 -19.37 3.59
C GLN A 26 -6.71 -18.71 4.52
N PHE A 27 -6.83 -17.39 4.71
CA PHE A 27 -6.01 -16.68 5.69
C PHE A 27 -6.54 -16.91 7.11
N PRO A 28 -5.69 -17.32 8.07
CA PRO A 28 -6.11 -17.44 9.45
C PRO A 28 -6.45 -16.06 10.03
N LYS A 29 -7.41 -16.00 10.96
CA LYS A 29 -7.83 -14.76 11.62
C LYS A 29 -6.67 -13.97 12.22
N ALA A 30 -5.70 -14.67 12.83
CA ALA A 30 -4.51 -14.05 13.40
C ALA A 30 -3.66 -13.28 12.36
N CYS A 31 -3.63 -13.73 11.10
CA CYS A 31 -2.94 -13.02 10.02
C CYS A 31 -3.68 -11.72 9.66
N ILE A 32 -5.01 -11.76 9.63
CA ILE A 32 -5.85 -10.60 9.33
C ILE A 32 -5.71 -9.53 10.42
N GLU A 33 -5.65 -9.94 11.70
CA GLU A 33 -5.43 -9.00 12.80
C GLU A 33 -4.04 -8.35 12.73
N LYS A 34 -2.99 -9.11 12.43
CA LYS A 34 -1.65 -8.54 12.19
C LYS A 34 -1.66 -7.56 11.02
N PHE A 35 -2.36 -7.89 9.95
CA PHE A 35 -2.49 -7.00 8.78
C PHE A 35 -3.19 -5.68 9.14
N LYS A 36 -4.24 -5.70 9.96
CA LYS A 36 -4.90 -4.47 10.45
C LYS A 36 -3.94 -3.59 11.25
N ILE A 37 -3.14 -4.19 12.13
CA ILE A 37 -2.13 -3.45 12.90
C ILE A 37 -1.13 -2.77 11.96
N SER A 38 -0.59 -3.51 10.97
CA SER A 38 0.31 -2.94 9.97
C SER A 38 -0.35 -1.87 9.10
N LEU A 39 -1.62 -2.04 8.74
CA LEU A 39 -2.38 -1.05 7.98
C LEU A 39 -2.47 0.29 8.70
N ASN A 40 -2.71 0.26 10.01
CA ASN A 40 -2.76 1.48 10.82
C ASN A 40 -1.40 2.17 10.89
N SER A 41 -0.30 1.41 10.94
CA SER A 41 1.05 1.99 10.95
C SER A 41 1.41 2.76 9.67
N PHE A 42 0.77 2.44 8.53
CA PHE A 42 0.99 3.19 7.29
C PHE A 42 0.49 4.63 7.34
N ALA A 43 -0.40 4.98 8.28
CA ALA A 43 -0.84 6.37 8.47
C ALA A 43 0.31 7.29 8.89
N GLU A 44 1.33 6.74 9.56
CA GLU A 44 2.50 7.48 10.05
C GLU A 44 3.57 7.69 8.97
N VAL A 45 3.47 6.95 7.86
CA VAL A 45 4.44 7.04 6.76
C VAL A 45 4.24 8.37 6.03
N GLN A 46 5.28 9.19 6.08
CA GLN A 46 5.36 10.49 5.43
C GLN A 46 6.75 10.69 4.85
N LEU A 47 6.85 11.39 3.72
CA LEU A 47 8.13 11.74 3.14
C LEU A 47 8.85 12.75 4.05
N LYS A 48 10.02 12.37 4.56
CA LYS A 48 10.87 13.25 5.37
C LYS A 48 11.60 14.28 4.51
N GLN A 49 12.04 15.36 5.14
CA GLN A 49 12.77 16.43 4.43
C GLN A 49 14.06 15.90 3.80
N ASP A 50 14.82 15.06 4.51
CA ASP A 50 16.06 14.47 4.00
C ASP A 50 15.79 13.55 2.80
N GLU A 51 14.72 12.75 2.86
CA GLU A 51 14.29 11.88 1.76
C GLU A 51 13.86 12.70 0.54
N ARG A 52 13.17 13.83 0.74
CA ARG A 52 12.80 14.75 -0.33
C ARG A 52 14.04 15.30 -1.04
N VAL A 53 15.02 15.79 -0.28
CA VAL A 53 16.27 16.34 -0.84
C VAL A 53 17.01 15.26 -1.62
N TRP A 54 17.09 14.05 -1.06
CA TRP A 54 17.71 12.91 -1.75
C TRP A 54 16.99 12.55 -3.06
N LEU A 55 15.65 12.52 -3.06
CA LEU A 55 14.87 12.26 -4.27
C LEU A 55 15.06 13.35 -5.32
N GLN A 56 15.18 14.61 -4.91
CA GLN A 56 15.42 15.72 -5.81
C GLN A 56 16.82 15.67 -6.45
N ASP A 57 17.84 15.25 -5.68
CA ASP A 57 19.22 15.13 -6.16
C ASP A 57 19.45 13.89 -7.05
N LYS A 58 18.91 12.73 -6.65
CA LYS A 58 19.15 11.46 -7.34
C LYS A 58 18.16 11.16 -8.45
N CYS A 59 16.96 11.71 -8.40
CA CYS A 59 15.87 11.37 -9.30
C CYS A 59 15.32 12.61 -10.02
N ASN A 60 16.10 13.17 -10.95
CA ASN A 60 15.76 14.36 -11.74
C ASN A 60 14.48 14.25 -12.60
N TYR A 61 13.88 13.06 -12.71
CA TYR A 61 12.61 12.86 -13.40
C TYR A 61 11.39 13.17 -12.51
N PHE A 62 11.57 13.32 -11.20
CA PHE A 62 10.49 13.78 -10.33
C PHE A 62 10.35 15.30 -10.40
N LYS A 63 9.12 15.75 -10.64
CA LYS A 63 8.80 17.17 -10.71
C LYS A 63 8.71 17.74 -9.29
N PRO A 64 9.14 19.00 -9.04
CA PRO A 64 9.07 19.62 -7.72
C PRO A 64 7.64 19.62 -7.13
N ASN A 65 6.64 19.91 -7.96
CA ASN A 65 5.22 19.90 -7.55
C ASN A 65 4.74 18.52 -7.05
N TYR A 66 5.30 17.44 -7.59
CA TYR A 66 5.00 16.08 -7.18
C TYR A 66 5.68 15.73 -5.86
N LEU A 67 6.91 16.22 -5.63
CA LEU A 67 7.59 16.08 -4.34
C LEU A 67 6.87 16.86 -3.22
N ASP A 68 6.35 18.07 -3.51
CA ASP A 68 5.50 18.83 -2.58
C ASP A 68 4.23 18.06 -2.22
N TYR A 69 3.60 17.46 -3.23
CA TYR A 69 2.46 16.58 -3.04
C TYR A 69 2.80 15.37 -2.15
N LEU A 70 3.93 14.69 -2.39
CA LEU A 70 4.35 13.54 -1.57
C LEU A 70 4.64 13.92 -0.12
N GLN A 71 5.17 15.13 0.12
CA GLN A 71 5.45 15.62 1.48
C GLN A 71 4.18 15.87 2.30
N SER A 72 3.11 16.34 1.64
CA SER A 72 1.80 16.56 2.27
C SER A 72 0.90 15.32 2.27
N TYR A 73 1.23 14.30 1.47
CA TYR A 73 0.44 13.08 1.36
C TYR A 73 0.45 12.25 2.65
N ARG A 74 -0.73 11.84 3.11
CA ARG A 74 -0.89 10.88 4.21
C ARG A 74 -1.80 9.74 3.78
N PHE A 75 -1.37 8.53 4.07
CA PHE A 75 -2.20 7.34 3.85
C PHE A 75 -3.36 7.34 4.85
N LYS A 76 -4.57 7.03 4.38
CA LYS A 76 -5.77 6.95 5.21
C LYS A 76 -6.19 5.49 5.36
N PRO A 77 -5.94 4.82 6.49
CA PRO A 77 -6.31 3.41 6.66
C PRO A 77 -7.80 3.14 6.46
N GLU A 78 -8.66 4.11 6.78
CA GLU A 78 -10.12 4.05 6.59
C GLU A 78 -10.55 3.83 5.13
N GLN A 79 -9.68 4.13 4.17
CA GLN A 79 -9.93 3.85 2.75
C GLN A 79 -9.79 2.36 2.42
N VAL A 80 -9.41 1.52 3.38
CA VAL A 80 -9.22 0.09 3.19
C VAL A 80 -10.34 -0.66 3.91
N THR A 81 -11.19 -1.33 3.13
CA THR A 81 -12.17 -2.27 3.67
C THR A 81 -11.54 -3.67 3.73
N ILE A 82 -11.82 -4.43 4.79
CA ILE A 82 -11.39 -5.82 4.92
C ILE A 82 -12.66 -6.66 5.01
N CYS A 83 -13.03 -7.27 3.89
CA CYS A 83 -14.11 -8.26 3.84
C CYS A 83 -13.51 -9.66 3.94
N THR A 84 -14.05 -10.48 4.83
CA THR A 84 -13.65 -11.90 4.99
C THR A 84 -14.74 -12.87 4.53
N LEU A 85 -15.90 -12.34 4.10
CA LEU A 85 -16.96 -13.12 3.47
C LEU A 85 -16.45 -13.58 2.10
N LEU A 86 -16.20 -14.89 1.96
CA LEU A 86 -15.72 -15.56 0.74
C LEU A 86 -14.35 -15.07 0.24
N ALA A 87 -13.26 -15.48 0.90
CA ALA A 87 -11.90 -15.58 0.34
C ALA A 87 -11.36 -14.39 -0.49
N VAL A 88 -11.91 -13.18 -0.33
CA VAL A 88 -11.55 -12.00 -1.12
C VAL A 88 -11.37 -10.82 -0.17
N LEU A 89 -10.12 -10.42 0.02
CA LEU A 89 -9.77 -9.18 0.72
C LEU A 89 -10.04 -8.01 -0.25
N GLU A 90 -11.18 -7.35 -0.11
CA GLU A 90 -11.53 -6.22 -0.98
C GLU A 90 -10.97 -4.88 -0.49
N LEU A 91 -9.78 -4.51 -0.96
CA LEU A 91 -9.16 -3.22 -0.60
C LEU A 91 -9.75 -2.07 -1.44
N ILE A 92 -10.89 -1.49 -1.04
CA ILE A 92 -11.54 -0.41 -1.82
C ILE A 92 -10.85 0.94 -1.60
N GLN A 93 -9.64 1.12 -2.14
CA GLN A 93 -8.91 2.38 -2.02
C GLN A 93 -9.50 3.49 -2.92
N ARG A 94 -10.40 4.32 -2.39
CA ARG A 94 -11.22 5.30 -3.14
C ARG A 94 -10.53 6.61 -3.57
N ARG A 95 -9.19 6.70 -3.61
CA ARG A 95 -8.48 7.86 -4.19
C ARG A 95 -7.21 7.45 -4.97
N SER A 96 -7.10 8.07 -6.15
CA SER A 96 -6.23 7.83 -7.32
C SER A 96 -4.71 7.76 -7.14
N LEU A 97 -4.16 7.72 -5.93
CA LEU A 97 -2.70 7.89 -5.73
C LEU A 97 -2.04 6.68 -5.06
N SER A 98 -2.68 5.51 -5.17
CA SER A 98 -2.25 4.22 -4.59
C SER A 98 -1.08 3.53 -5.28
N THR A 99 -0.52 4.09 -6.36
CA THR A 99 0.54 3.40 -7.11
C THR A 99 1.80 3.13 -6.29
N LEU A 100 1.96 3.80 -5.13
CA LEU A 100 3.04 3.53 -4.19
C LEU A 100 2.83 2.28 -3.32
N PHE A 101 1.59 1.77 -3.17
CA PHE A 101 1.24 0.80 -2.13
C PHE A 101 1.04 -0.65 -2.60
N ARG A 102 1.23 -0.95 -3.90
CA ARG A 102 1.21 -2.34 -4.38
C ARG A 102 2.40 -3.17 -3.85
N LEU A 103 3.53 -2.52 -3.53
CA LEU A 103 4.75 -3.18 -3.03
C LEU A 103 4.80 -3.34 -1.50
N PRO A 104 4.52 -2.31 -0.65
CA PRO A 104 4.63 -2.46 0.81
C PRO A 104 3.56 -3.38 1.43
N MET A 105 2.53 -3.79 0.68
CA MET A 105 1.50 -4.71 1.17
C MET A 105 1.87 -6.18 0.99
N ILE A 106 2.82 -6.49 0.11
CA ILE A 106 3.34 -7.84 -0.12
C ILE A 106 4.64 -8.05 0.68
N LEU A 107 5.36 -6.96 0.98
CA LEU A 107 6.67 -6.97 1.66
C LEU A 107 6.71 -7.47 3.13
N PRO A 108 5.63 -7.48 3.94
CA PRO A 108 5.69 -8.15 5.25
C PRO A 108 5.97 -9.66 5.11
N TRP A 109 5.74 -10.23 3.92
CA TRP A 109 5.94 -11.64 3.64
C TRP A 109 7.37 -11.99 3.18
N ALA A 110 8.14 -11.04 2.63
CA ALA A 110 9.51 -11.31 2.18
C ALA A 110 10.57 -11.15 3.29
N ALA A 111 10.30 -10.34 4.32
CA ALA A 111 11.21 -10.14 5.45
C ALA A 111 11.02 -11.13 6.60
N SER A 112 9.94 -11.91 6.57
CA SER A 112 9.66 -12.95 7.56
C SER A 112 10.20 -14.28 7.04
N GLY A 113 11.48 -14.56 7.29
CA GLY A 113 12.09 -15.88 7.20
C GLY A 113 11.50 -16.86 8.23
N LEU A 114 10.17 -16.98 8.30
CA LEU A 114 9.50 -18.02 9.05
C LEU A 114 9.53 -19.28 8.21
N LYS A 115 10.61 -20.03 8.45
CA LYS A 115 10.71 -21.47 8.37
C LYS A 115 9.33 -22.12 8.30
N GLN A 116 9.10 -22.82 7.21
CA GLN A 116 8.04 -23.82 7.08
C GLN A 116 8.29 -24.89 8.14
N GLU A 117 7.76 -24.71 9.34
CA GLU A 117 7.53 -25.84 10.24
C GLU A 117 6.07 -26.24 10.07
N GLY A 118 5.88 -27.40 9.46
CA GLY A 118 4.59 -28.02 9.30
C GLY A 118 3.98 -28.31 10.66
N CYS A 119 2.67 -28.10 10.75
CA CYS A 119 1.85 -28.84 11.70
C CYS A 119 0.87 -29.68 10.89
N GLY A 120 0.95 -30.99 11.13
CA GLY A 120 -0.21 -31.88 10.99
C GLY A 120 -1.22 -31.64 12.09
#